data_AF-A0A9C9VGA8-F1
#
_entry.id   AF-A0A9C9VGA8-F1
#
_cell.length_a   1.000
_cell.length_b   1.000
_cell.length_c   1.000
_cell.angle_alpha   90.00
_cell.angle_beta   90.00
_cell.angle_gamma   90.00
#
_symmetry.space_group_name_H-M   'P 1'
#
loop_
_entity.id
_entity.type
_entity.pdbx_description
1 polymer ?
#
loop_
_entity_poly.entity_id
_entity_poly.type
_entity_poly.pdbx_seq_one_letter_code
_entity_poly.pdbx_strand_id
1 'polypeptide(L)' 'LEALQERGLPLDTLSMGMSGDLEAAILEGATLVRVGTAIFGPRRAPGGDP' A
#
# COMPACT_ATOMS: atom_id res chain seq x y z
N LEU A 1 -2.23 -5.16 12.65
CA LEU A 1 -2.08 -6.59 12.30
C LEU A 1 -2.25 -7.48 13.53
N GLU A 2 -1.50 -7.21 14.59
CA GLU A 2 -1.51 -7.94 15.88
C GLU A 2 -2.91 -8.19 16.45
N ALA A 3 -3.73 -7.15 16.62
CA ALA A 3 -5.08 -7.31 17.17
C ALA A 3 -6.00 -8.26 16.36
N LEU A 4 -5.76 -8.41 15.05
CA LEU A 4 -6.51 -9.36 14.23
C LEU A 4 -5.97 -10.78 14.39
N GLN A 5 -4.65 -10.93 14.55
CA GLN A 5 -4.01 -12.21 14.84
C GLN A 5 -4.44 -12.74 16.21
N GLU A 6 -4.54 -11.88 17.23
CA GLU A 6 -5.05 -12.23 18.57
C GLU A 6 -6.50 -12.73 18.53
N ARG A 7 -7.28 -12.29 17.55
CA ARG A 7 -8.66 -12.78 17.30
C ARG A 7 -8.71 -14.11 16.55
N GLY A 8 -7.57 -14.75 16.32
CA GLY A 8 -7.47 -16.04 15.63
C GLY A 8 -7.54 -15.95 14.10
N LEU A 9 -7.39 -14.76 13.52
CA LEU A 9 -7.34 -14.61 12.05
C LEU A 9 -5.90 -14.86 11.57
N PRO A 10 -5.66 -15.80 10.65
CA PRO A 10 -4.32 -16.15 10.17
C PRO A 10 -3.85 -15.15 9.10
N LEU A 11 -3.59 -13.91 9.52
CA LEU A 11 -3.10 -12.84 8.67
C LEU A 11 -1.59 -12.66 8.85
N ASP A 12 -0.86 -12.55 7.75
CA ASP A 12 0.58 -12.27 7.70
C ASP A 12 0.89 -10.92 7.01
N THR A 13 -0.10 -10.34 6.34
CA THR A 13 0.07 -9.21 5.46
C THR A 13 -0.72 -8.00 5.96
N LEU A 14 -0.02 -6.88 6.16
CA LEU A 14 -0.59 -5.54 6.33
C LEU A 14 -0.20 -4.71 5.10
N SER A 15 -1.13 -4.56 4.16
CA SER A 15 -0.88 -3.79 2.93
C SER A 15 -1.35 -2.34 3.07
N MET A 16 -0.44 -1.39 2.87
CA MET A 16 -0.74 0.04 2.95
C MET A 16 0.25 0.88 2.11
N GLY A 17 0.10 2.20 2.18
CA GLY A 17 0.94 3.16 1.46
C GLY A 17 0.46 3.53 0.06
N MET A 18 0.98 4.65 -0.40
CA MET A 18 0.96 5.13 -1.78
C MET A 18 2.33 5.77 -2.06
N SER A 19 2.55 6.19 -3.32
CA SER A 19 3.86 6.68 -3.77
C SER A 19 4.48 7.81 -2.94
N GLY A 20 3.70 8.57 -2.19
CA GLY A 20 4.18 9.67 -1.33
C GLY A 20 4.34 9.32 0.16
N ASP A 21 3.94 8.11 0.58
CA ASP A 21 3.78 7.77 2.00
C ASP A 21 4.63 6.54 2.39
N LEU A 22 5.77 6.33 1.72
CA LEU A 22 6.60 5.14 1.90
C LEU A 22 7.10 5.02 3.35
N GLU A 23 7.71 6.08 3.87
CA GLU A 23 8.29 6.11 5.21
C GLU A 23 7.21 5.97 6.28
N ALA A 24 6.08 6.67 6.10
CA ALA A 24 4.93 6.55 7.00
C ALA A 24 4.37 5.11 7.00
N ALA A 25 4.24 4.48 5.82
CA ALA A 25 3.76 3.10 5.74
C ALA A 25 4.66 2.13 6.51
N ILE A 26 5.99 2.29 6.42
CA ILE A 26 6.95 1.47 7.17
C ILE A 26 6.81 1.71 8.68
N LEU A 27 6.72 2.97 9.12
CA LEU A 27 6.60 3.32 10.54
C LEU A 27 5.30 2.79 11.18
N GLU A 28 4.22 2.72 10.41
CA GLU A 28 2.92 2.17 10.83
C GLU A 28 2.85 0.63 10.74
N GLY A 29 3.96 -0.03 10.37
CA GLY A 29 4.08 -1.49 10.41
C GLY A 29 3.61 -2.22 9.15
N ALA A 30 3.58 -1.57 7.98
CA ALA A 30 3.29 -2.24 6.71
C ALA A 30 4.24 -3.44 6.48
N THR A 31 3.69 -4.58 6.11
CA THR A 31 4.49 -5.72 5.61
C THR A 31 4.46 -5.82 4.08
N LEU A 32 3.59 -5.05 3.44
CA LEU A 32 3.55 -4.84 1.99
C LEU A 32 3.23 -3.37 1.69
N VAL A 33 4.15 -2.67 1.00
CA VAL A 33 3.94 -1.27 0.59
C VAL A 33 3.57 -1.18 -0.88
N ARG A 34 2.51 -0.43 -1.20
CA ARG A 34 2.09 -0.19 -2.59
C ARG A 34 2.72 1.07 -3.16
N VAL A 35 3.48 0.93 -4.26
CA VAL A 35 4.09 2.04 -4.98
C VAL A 35 3.64 2.00 -6.44
N GLY A 36 3.10 3.12 -6.93
CA GLY A 36 2.50 3.21 -8.26
C GLY A 36 3.04 4.39 -9.04
N THR A 37 2.49 5.58 -8.81
CA THR A 37 2.87 6.84 -9.47
C THR A 37 4.37 7.14 -9.47
N ALA A 38 5.10 6.82 -8.40
CA ALA A 38 6.56 7.01 -8.39
C ALA A 38 7.31 6.11 -9.39
N ILE A 39 6.74 4.95 -9.74
CA ILE A 39 7.33 4.01 -10.71
C ILE A 39 6.77 4.24 -12.12
N PHE A 40 5.46 4.42 -12.24
CA PHE A 40 4.74 4.41 -13.52
C PHE A 40 4.24 5.78 -14.00
N GLY A 41 4.41 6.84 -13.19
CA GLY A 41 3.82 8.14 -13.48
C GLY A 41 2.31 8.22 -13.20
N PRO A 42 1.66 9.35 -13.53
CA PRO A 42 0.24 9.55 -13.27
C PRO A 42 -0.63 8.57 -14.08
N ARG A 43 -1.76 8.15 -13.50
CA ARG A 43 -2.74 7.33 -14.22
C ARG A 43 -3.32 8.15 -15.38
N ARG A 44 -3.36 7.58 -16.60
CA ARG A 44 -4.12 8.19 -17.70
C ARG A 44 -5.60 8.28 -17.29
N ALA A 45 -6.19 9.45 -17.50
CA ALA A 45 -7.64 9.60 -17.35
C ALA A 45 -8.35 8.69 -18.38
N PRO A 46 -9.51 8.10 -18.04
CA PRO A 46 -10.31 7.37 -19.03
C PRO A 46 -10.67 8.33 -20.17
N GLY A 47 -10.32 7.98 -21.41
CA GLY A 47 -10.57 8.80 -22.61
C GLY A 47 -9.38 9.62 -23.12
N GLY A 48 -8.21 9.54 -22.50
CA GLY A 48 -6.99 10.08 -23.07
C GLY A 48 -6.42 9.14 -24.16
N ASP A 49 -6.82 9.37 -25.41
CA ASP A 49 -6.10 8.86 -26.60
C ASP A 49 -4.61 9.31 -26.54
N PRO A 50 -3.66 8.68 -27.28
CA PRO A 50 -2.22 8.87 -27.19
C PRO A 50 -1.73 10.27 -26.86
#